data_AF-F2C603-F1
#
_entry.id   AF-F2C603-F1
#
_cell.length_a   1.000
_cell.length_b   1.000
_cell.length_c   1.000
_cell.angle_alpha   90.00
_cell.angle_beta   90.00
_cell.angle_gamma   90.00
#
_symmetry.space_group_name_H-M   'P 1'
#
loop_
_entity.id
_entity.type
_entity.pdbx_description
1 polymer ?
#
loop_
_entity_poly.entity_id
_entity_poly.type
_entity_poly.pdbx_seq_one_letter_code
_entity_poly.pdbx_strand_id
1 'polypeptide(L)'
;MNLPIFKGLDNAGLYYGAGTMKETQQMGQGNYALASHHVFGITGASNMLFSPLDRAKTGMKIYITDKEHVYTYVITSVETVTPDRTDLIEDTEGVTEITLVTCEDAAATNRTIVKGTLEGSVEYEKAPKEVLESFSKSYNQMQI
;
A
#
# COMPACT_ATOMS: atom_id res chain seq x y z
N MET A 1 -7.91 -6.24 -1.72
CA MET A 1 -6.76 -6.31 -0.80
C MET A 1 -7.15 -5.55 0.46
N ASN A 2 -6.91 -6.11 1.65
CA ASN A 2 -7.10 -5.50 2.95
C ASN A 2 -6.00 -6.02 3.89
N LEU A 3 -5.20 -5.14 4.49
CA LEU A 3 -4.04 -5.50 5.31
C LEU A 3 -3.86 -4.52 6.47
N PRO A 4 -3.33 -4.96 7.63
CA PRO A 4 -2.88 -4.06 8.68
C PRO A 4 -1.62 -3.29 8.25
N ILE A 5 -1.43 -2.11 8.83
CA ILE A 5 -0.22 -1.30 8.68
C ILE A 5 0.60 -1.37 9.96
N PHE A 6 1.90 -1.66 9.84
CA PHE A 6 2.87 -1.72 10.92
C PHE A 6 3.92 -0.61 10.77
N LYS A 7 4.51 -0.19 11.90
CA LYS A 7 5.59 0.81 11.90
C LYS A 7 6.91 0.13 11.50
N GLY A 8 7.53 0.63 10.44
CA GLY A 8 8.84 0.17 9.96
C GLY A 8 8.79 -1.04 9.04
N LEU A 9 9.98 -1.51 8.64
CA LEU A 9 10.18 -2.60 7.68
C LEU A 9 10.81 -3.83 8.33
N ASP A 10 10.19 -4.34 9.39
CA ASP A 10 10.63 -5.59 10.01
C ASP A 10 10.04 -6.82 9.31
N ASN A 11 10.78 -7.92 9.31
CA ASN A 11 10.39 -9.14 8.62
C ASN A 11 9.05 -9.71 9.11
N ALA A 12 8.73 -9.56 10.40
CA ALA A 12 7.46 -10.06 10.93
C ALA A 12 6.30 -9.19 10.45
N GLY A 13 6.43 -7.86 10.51
CA GLY A 13 5.45 -6.92 10.01
C GLY A 13 5.12 -7.15 8.53
N LEU A 14 6.15 -7.30 7.68
CA LEU A 14 5.97 -7.52 6.23
C LEU A 14 5.39 -8.91 5.89
N TYR A 15 5.47 -9.88 6.80
CA TYR A 15 4.83 -11.19 6.67
C TYR A 15 3.31 -11.11 6.88
N TYR A 16 2.85 -10.19 7.75
CA TYR A 16 1.45 -10.08 8.17
C TYR A 16 0.72 -8.86 7.58
N GLY A 17 1.41 -7.93 6.91
CA GLY A 17 0.79 -6.71 6.40
C GLY A 17 1.77 -5.79 5.71
N ALA A 18 1.46 -4.50 5.73
CA ALA A 18 2.29 -3.47 5.12
C ALA A 18 3.06 -2.68 6.17
N GLY A 19 4.35 -2.43 5.93
CA GLY A 19 5.23 -1.64 6.79
C GLY A 19 5.42 -0.22 6.27
N THR A 20 5.47 0.77 7.18
CA THR A 20 5.83 2.15 6.82
C THR A 20 7.30 2.26 6.42
N MET A 21 7.59 2.93 5.29
CA MET A 21 8.96 3.04 4.77
C MET A 21 9.74 4.23 5.33
N LYS A 22 9.06 5.22 5.92
CA LYS A 22 9.67 6.39 6.58
C LYS A 22 9.24 6.49 8.04
N GLU A 23 10.11 7.00 8.90
CA GLU A 23 9.89 7.03 10.35
C GLU A 23 8.80 8.03 10.77
N THR A 24 8.71 9.18 10.07
CA THR A 24 7.86 10.32 10.45
C THR A 24 6.71 10.59 9.48
N GLN A 25 6.40 9.66 8.58
CA GLN A 25 5.30 9.81 7.63
C GLN A 25 3.94 9.89 8.35
N GLN A 26 3.03 10.72 7.82
CA GLN A 26 1.68 10.90 8.35
C GLN A 26 0.65 10.62 7.25
N MET A 27 -0.44 9.94 7.58
CA MET A 27 -1.51 9.71 6.61
C MET A 27 -2.10 11.05 6.14
N GLY A 28 -2.37 11.16 4.84
CA GLY A 28 -2.88 12.40 4.25
C GLY A 28 -1.88 13.56 4.18
N GLN A 29 -0.57 13.33 4.35
CA GLN A 29 0.47 14.35 4.19
C GLN A 29 1.69 13.80 3.46
N GLY A 30 2.31 14.64 2.61
CA GLY A 30 3.50 14.26 1.84
C GLY A 30 3.29 12.98 1.03
N ASN A 31 4.33 12.17 0.91
CA ASN A 31 4.30 10.85 0.30
C ASN A 31 4.25 9.77 1.38
N TYR A 32 3.09 9.17 1.62
CA TYR A 32 2.94 8.09 2.58
C TYR A 32 3.36 6.77 1.95
N ALA A 33 4.55 6.26 2.28
CA ALA A 33 5.12 5.09 1.63
C ALA A 33 4.91 3.79 2.44
N LEU A 34 4.44 2.75 1.78
CA LEU A 34 4.17 1.42 2.36
C LEU A 34 4.83 0.32 1.54
N ALA A 35 5.44 -0.66 2.21
CA ALA A 35 5.94 -1.88 1.57
C ALA A 35 5.28 -3.13 2.14
N SER A 36 5.13 -4.16 1.30
CA SER A 36 4.73 -5.51 1.71
C SER A 36 5.29 -6.51 0.69
N HIS A 37 5.31 -7.79 1.03
CA HIS A 37 5.81 -8.82 0.12
C HIS A 37 4.87 -9.10 -1.07
N HIS A 38 5.49 -9.49 -2.18
CA HIS A 38 4.88 -10.26 -3.27
C HIS A 38 5.17 -11.74 -3.01
N VAL A 39 4.13 -12.55 -2.91
CA VAL A 39 4.21 -13.98 -2.63
C VAL A 39 4.29 -14.76 -3.95
N PHE A 40 5.20 -15.74 -4.03
CA PHE A 40 5.38 -16.61 -5.19
C PHE A 40 5.30 -18.09 -4.82
N GLY A 41 4.99 -18.96 -5.79
CA GLY A 41 5.20 -20.41 -5.66
C GLY A 41 4.21 -21.19 -4.81
N ILE A 42 3.15 -20.56 -4.27
CA ILE A 42 2.09 -21.24 -3.52
C ILE A 42 0.70 -20.99 -4.11
N THR A 43 -0.24 -21.91 -3.90
CA THR A 43 -1.63 -21.74 -4.34
C THR A 43 -2.26 -20.52 -3.67
N GLY A 44 -2.84 -19.61 -4.47
CA GLY A 44 -3.46 -18.39 -3.96
C GLY A 44 -2.50 -17.20 -3.75
N ALA A 45 -1.20 -17.38 -4.03
CA ALA A 45 -0.17 -16.35 -3.81
C ALA A 45 -0.49 -15.01 -4.47
N SER A 46 -1.10 -15.01 -5.67
CA SER A 46 -1.48 -13.80 -6.42
C SER A 46 -2.57 -12.95 -5.77
N ASN A 47 -3.20 -13.46 -4.70
CA ASN A 47 -4.21 -12.75 -3.90
C ASN A 47 -3.70 -12.37 -2.50
N MET A 48 -2.49 -12.78 -2.12
CA MET A 48 -1.92 -12.52 -0.80
C MET A 48 -1.08 -11.24 -0.79
N LEU A 49 -1.04 -10.58 0.36
CA LEU A 49 -0.23 -9.38 0.63
C LEU A 49 -0.34 -8.35 -0.51
N PHE A 50 0.79 -7.88 -1.04
CA PHE A 50 0.84 -6.93 -2.17
C PHE A 50 0.98 -7.62 -3.54
N SER A 51 0.91 -8.95 -3.64
CA SER A 51 0.85 -9.62 -4.96
C SER A 51 -0.29 -9.12 -5.87
N PRO A 52 -1.45 -8.65 -5.36
CA PRO A 52 -2.47 -8.03 -6.21
C PRO A 52 -2.03 -6.75 -6.94
N LEU A 53 -0.91 -6.11 -6.55
CA LEU A 53 -0.41 -4.89 -7.20
C LEU A 53 -0.03 -5.12 -8.67
N ASP A 54 0.28 -6.36 -9.09
CA ASP A 54 0.44 -6.74 -10.50
C ASP A 54 -0.75 -6.35 -11.39
N ARG A 55 -1.93 -6.20 -10.78
CA ARG A 55 -3.19 -5.89 -11.46
C ARG A 55 -3.67 -4.48 -11.17
N ALA A 56 -2.86 -3.67 -10.47
CA ALA A 56 -3.17 -2.27 -10.19
C ALA A 56 -3.28 -1.48 -11.50
N LYS A 57 -4.20 -0.52 -11.54
CA LYS A 57 -4.43 0.35 -12.71
C LYS A 57 -4.74 1.76 -12.23
N THR A 58 -4.32 2.74 -13.02
CA THR A 58 -4.73 4.14 -12.85
C THR A 58 -6.26 4.25 -12.70
N GLY A 59 -6.70 5.07 -11.75
CA GLY A 59 -8.12 5.26 -11.42
C GLY A 59 -8.66 4.34 -10.32
N MET A 60 -7.96 3.25 -9.96
CA MET A 60 -8.35 2.45 -8.78
C MET A 60 -8.16 3.26 -7.50
N LYS A 61 -9.01 2.98 -6.50
CA LYS A 61 -8.96 3.63 -5.19
C LYS A 61 -8.07 2.86 -4.22
N ILE A 62 -7.31 3.59 -3.41
CA ILE A 62 -6.59 3.08 -2.24
C ILE A 62 -7.18 3.76 -1.01
N TYR A 63 -7.61 2.96 -0.03
CA TYR A 63 -8.11 3.46 1.25
C TYR A 63 -7.13 3.07 2.35
N ILE A 64 -6.72 4.03 3.17
CA ILE A 64 -5.97 3.79 4.41
C ILE A 64 -6.69 4.45 5.58
N THR A 65 -6.43 3.96 6.78
CA THR A 65 -7.05 4.49 8.00
C THR A 65 -6.11 4.36 9.18
N ASP A 66 -6.13 5.37 10.05
CA ASP A 66 -5.54 5.38 11.38
C ASP A 66 -6.57 5.05 12.48
N LYS A 67 -7.77 4.62 12.06
CA LYS A 67 -8.98 4.35 12.86
C LYS A 67 -9.74 5.59 13.32
N GLU A 68 -9.22 6.79 13.10
CA GLU A 68 -9.94 8.05 13.33
C GLU A 68 -10.49 8.61 12.02
N HIS A 69 -9.70 8.51 10.95
CA HIS A 69 -10.03 8.98 9.62
C HIS A 69 -9.84 7.88 8.57
N VAL A 70 -10.54 8.02 7.45
CA VAL A 70 -10.29 7.27 6.22
C VAL A 70 -9.77 8.23 5.17
N TYR A 71 -8.60 7.91 4.62
CA TYR A 71 -7.95 8.67 3.56
C TYR A 71 -8.12 7.92 2.25
N THR A 72 -8.66 8.60 1.24
CA THR A 72 -8.89 8.04 -0.09
C THR A 72 -7.88 8.60 -1.06
N TYR A 73 -7.15 7.71 -1.71
CA TYR A 73 -6.21 8.03 -2.79
C TYR A 73 -6.68 7.40 -4.10
N VAL A 74 -6.28 7.98 -5.23
CA VAL A 74 -6.52 7.45 -6.57
C VAL A 74 -5.21 7.11 -7.22
N ILE A 75 -5.05 5.88 -7.71
CA ILE A 75 -3.83 5.47 -8.42
C ILE A 75 -3.63 6.36 -9.64
N THR A 76 -2.47 6.97 -9.74
CA THR A 76 -2.05 7.83 -10.84
C THR A 76 -1.04 7.13 -11.74
N SER A 77 -0.14 6.30 -11.17
CA SER A 77 0.84 5.52 -11.94
C SER A 77 1.10 4.14 -11.34
N VAL A 78 1.54 3.24 -12.21
CA VAL A 78 2.07 1.91 -11.89
C VAL A 78 3.32 1.71 -12.75
N GLU A 79 4.45 1.45 -12.13
CA GLU A 79 5.73 1.31 -12.81
C GLU A 79 6.60 0.20 -12.19
N THR A 80 7.46 -0.41 -13.01
CA THR A 80 8.47 -1.37 -12.56
C THR A 80 9.84 -0.69 -12.60
N VAL A 81 10.55 -0.69 -11.48
CA VAL A 81 11.83 0.02 -11.33
C VAL A 81 12.89 -0.87 -10.69
N THR A 82 14.15 -0.45 -10.80
CA THR A 82 15.26 -1.09 -10.11
C THR A 82 15.26 -0.72 -8.60
N PRO A 83 15.79 -1.58 -7.71
CA PRO A 83 15.71 -1.39 -6.26
C PRO A 83 16.44 -0.16 -5.70
N ASP A 84 17.34 0.44 -6.48
CA ASP A 84 18.11 1.64 -6.12
C ASP A 84 17.32 2.95 -6.28
N ARG A 85 16.10 2.90 -6.84
CA ARG A 85 15.17 4.05 -6.97
C ARG A 85 14.48 4.41 -5.66
N THR A 86 15.27 4.72 -4.63
CA THR A 86 14.78 5.13 -3.31
C THR A 86 14.16 6.53 -3.33
N ASP A 87 14.45 7.34 -4.34
CA ASP A 87 13.88 8.68 -4.54
C ASP A 87 12.34 8.66 -4.68
N LEU A 88 11.75 7.53 -5.07
CA LEU A 88 10.31 7.42 -5.32
C LEU A 88 9.44 7.51 -4.07
N ILE A 89 10.01 7.28 -2.88
CA ILE A 89 9.30 7.39 -1.60
C ILE A 89 9.47 8.76 -0.93
N GLU A 90 10.29 9.63 -1.50
CA GLU A 90 10.50 10.99 -0.99
C GLU A 90 9.27 11.86 -1.22
N ASP A 91 9.16 12.92 -0.43
CA ASP A 91 8.05 13.87 -0.53
C ASP A 91 8.24 14.81 -1.73
N THR A 92 7.16 15.09 -2.44
CA THR A 92 7.12 16.13 -3.48
C THR A 92 6.38 17.35 -2.92
N GLU A 93 6.99 18.54 -3.03
CA GLU A 93 6.40 19.78 -2.50
C GLU A 93 4.99 20.04 -3.09
N GLY A 94 4.02 20.32 -2.21
CA GLY A 94 2.64 20.59 -2.59
C GLY A 94 1.83 19.35 -3.03
N VAL A 95 2.42 18.15 -2.97
CA VAL A 95 1.75 16.90 -3.34
C VAL A 95 1.46 16.08 -2.09
N THR A 96 0.24 15.56 -2.02
CA THR A 96 -0.11 14.53 -1.05
C THR A 96 -0.40 13.23 -1.79
N GLU A 97 0.43 12.23 -1.57
CA GLU A 97 0.44 10.98 -2.31
C GLU A 97 0.66 9.77 -1.39
N ILE A 98 0.38 8.59 -1.93
CA ILE A 98 0.70 7.29 -1.36
C ILE A 98 1.57 6.53 -2.35
N THR A 99 2.61 5.88 -1.86
CA THR A 99 3.47 4.99 -2.66
C THR A 99 3.42 3.59 -2.06
N LEU A 100 2.98 2.61 -2.84
CA LEU A 100 3.00 1.19 -2.48
C LEU A 100 4.15 0.50 -3.21
N VAL A 101 4.97 -0.25 -2.46
CA VAL A 101 6.18 -0.90 -2.97
C VAL A 101 6.11 -2.40 -2.72
N THR A 102 6.40 -3.20 -3.74
CA THR A 102 6.56 -4.65 -3.61
C THR A 102 7.63 -5.18 -4.55
N CYS A 103 8.07 -6.43 -4.37
CA CYS A 103 8.97 -7.10 -5.32
C CYS A 103 8.20 -7.46 -6.59
N GLU A 104 8.80 -7.22 -7.76
CA GLU A 104 8.23 -7.66 -9.04
C GLU A 104 8.43 -9.17 -9.25
N ASP A 105 9.57 -9.69 -8.78
CA ASP A 105 9.99 -11.06 -8.97
C ASP A 105 10.56 -11.67 -7.68
N ALA A 106 10.62 -13.01 -7.64
CA ALA A 106 11.12 -13.75 -6.48
C ALA A 106 12.61 -13.52 -6.20
N ALA A 107 13.40 -13.12 -7.21
CA ALA A 107 14.80 -12.75 -7.06
C ALA A 107 14.98 -11.29 -6.59
N ALA A 108 13.87 -10.57 -6.40
CA ALA A 108 13.82 -9.17 -6.02
C ALA A 108 14.67 -8.25 -6.92
N THR A 109 14.77 -8.57 -8.23
CA THR A 109 15.58 -7.78 -9.17
C THR A 109 14.93 -6.46 -9.52
N ASN A 110 13.60 -6.39 -9.48
CA ASN A 110 12.85 -5.15 -9.66
C ASN A 110 11.81 -4.96 -8.55
N ARG A 111 11.24 -3.76 -8.50
CA ARG A 111 10.14 -3.36 -7.64
C ARG A 111 8.96 -2.89 -8.48
N THR A 112 7.77 -3.33 -8.11
CA THR A 112 6.52 -2.71 -8.57
C THR A 112 6.24 -1.52 -7.65
N ILE A 113 6.06 -0.35 -8.26
CA ILE A 113 5.74 0.90 -7.58
C ILE A 113 4.36 1.35 -8.05
N VAL A 114 3.46 1.54 -7.09
CA VAL A 114 2.12 2.08 -7.34
C VAL A 114 2.01 3.41 -6.61
N LYS A 115 1.79 4.49 -7.36
CA LYS A 115 1.54 5.81 -6.78
C LYS A 115 0.09 6.21 -6.92
N GLY A 116 -0.43 6.92 -5.92
CA GLY A 116 -1.73 7.56 -5.99
C GLY A 116 -1.77 8.89 -5.27
N THR A 117 -2.60 9.82 -5.74
CA THR A 117 -2.77 11.14 -5.13
C THR A 117 -3.98 11.15 -4.20
N LEU A 118 -3.91 11.91 -3.12
CA LEU A 118 -5.02 12.05 -2.17
C LEU A 118 -6.20 12.73 -2.85
N GLU A 119 -7.37 12.10 -2.79
CA GLU A 119 -8.65 12.69 -3.19
C GLU A 119 -9.32 13.41 -2.03
N GLY A 120 -9.21 12.86 -0.80
CA GLY A 120 -9.75 13.49 0.39
C GLY A 120 -9.69 12.58 1.61
N SER A 121 -10.16 13.11 2.74
CA SER A 121 -10.31 12.36 3.99
C SER A 121 -11.63 12.69 4.69
N VAL A 122 -12.13 11.73 5.46
CA VAL A 122 -13.33 11.86 6.29
C VAL A 122 -13.10 11.15 7.62
N GLU A 123 -13.79 11.56 8.67
CA GLU A 123 -13.85 10.78 9.92
C GLU A 123 -14.34 9.36 9.63
N TYR A 124 -13.78 8.37 10.31
CA TYR A 124 -14.06 6.95 10.08
C TYR A 124 -15.57 6.64 10.16
N GLU A 125 -16.23 7.16 11.19
CA GLU A 125 -17.68 6.98 11.41
C GLU A 125 -18.56 7.62 10.32
N LYS A 126 -18.00 8.55 9.53
CA LYS A 126 -18.68 9.24 8.43
C LYS A 126 -18.32 8.67 7.05
N ALA A 127 -17.44 7.67 6.98
CA ALA A 127 -17.03 7.08 5.72
C ALA A 127 -18.20 6.33 5.04
N PRO A 128 -18.27 6.31 3.70
CA PRO A 128 -19.30 5.55 2.99
C PRO A 128 -19.30 4.08 3.40
N LYS A 129 -20.49 3.49 3.50
CA LYS A 129 -20.66 2.10 3.94
C LYS A 129 -19.81 1.11 3.12
N GLU A 130 -19.75 1.30 1.81
CA GLU A 130 -18.95 0.46 0.91
C GLU A 130 -17.44 0.49 1.24
N VAL A 131 -16.94 1.64 1.70
CA VAL A 131 -15.55 1.81 2.14
C VAL A 131 -15.33 1.11 3.47
N LEU A 132 -16.23 1.25 4.43
CA LEU A 132 -16.17 0.54 5.72
C LEU A 132 -16.25 -0.99 5.56
N GLU A 133 -17.09 -1.46 4.64
CA GLU A 133 -17.18 -2.87 4.28
C GLU A 133 -15.86 -3.40 3.69
N SER A 134 -15.09 -2.55 3.00
CA SER A 134 -13.77 -2.95 2.47
C SER A 134 -12.77 -3.28 3.59
N PHE A 135 -12.79 -2.53 4.69
CA PHE A 135 -11.95 -2.77 5.88
C PHE A 135 -12.42 -3.96 6.71
N SER A 136 -13.69 -4.34 6.59
CA SER A 136 -14.29 -5.47 7.31
C SER A 136 -14.00 -6.83 6.67
N LYS A 137 -13.43 -6.85 5.45
CA LYS A 137 -13.02 -8.09 4.78
C LYS A 137 -11.84 -8.73 5.51
N SER A 138 -11.79 -10.05 5.57
CA SER A 138 -10.63 -10.76 6.12
C SER A 138 -9.35 -10.30 5.45
N TYR A 139 -8.28 -10.15 6.24
CA TYR A 139 -7.00 -9.75 5.70
C TYR A 139 -6.47 -10.79 4.71
N ASN A 140 -5.91 -10.31 3.60
CA ASN A 140 -5.33 -11.19 2.59
C ASN A 140 -3.87 -11.55 2.93
N GLN A 141 -3.66 -12.09 4.13
CA GLN A 141 -2.35 -12.48 4.65
C GLN A 141 -1.86 -13.80 4.06
N MET A 142 -0.59 -14.13 4.34
CA MET A 142 -0.07 -15.48 4.09
C MET A 142 -0.89 -16.48 4.92
N GLN A 143 -1.52 -17.44 4.23
CA GLN A 143 -2.24 -18.54 4.86
C GLN A 143 -1.28 -19.71 5.01
N ILE A 144 -0.85 -19.97 6.24
CA ILE A 144 -0.01 -21.10 6.63
C ILE A 144 -0.87 -22.17 7.31
#